data_AF-A0A9P7NS32-F1
#
_entry.id   AF-A0A9P7NS32-F1
#
_cell.length_a   1.000
_cell.length_b   1.000
_cell.length_c   1.000
_cell.angle_alpha   90.00
_cell.angle_beta   90.00
_cell.angle_gamma   90.00
#
_symmetry.space_group_name_H-M   'P 1'
#
loop_
_entity.id
_entity.type
_entity.pdbx_description
1 polymer ?
#
loop_
_entity_poly.entity_id
_entity_poly.type
_entity_poly.pdbx_seq_one_letter_code
_entity_poly.pdbx_strand_id
1 'polypeptide(L)'
;MNNASGDDQFYGHPRERLLLESRVQQFNASEWINRHGTWGVGVPTRRPLCAMETAKFHNPYAGVAYAWQLTETLSEFLSRLPPATTDQSGDVPWIFICNPFVAREDKTTVVDAYMRGNEDEAPPEAGRQLSFVIEGAKERLTLLSELMQRVKTSGKTGAFIARELSQERRHAASDILHLAHAGRVRTGKASSMATALFWNTANLPNSDASSCFDQ
;
A
#
# COMPACT_ATOMS: atom_id res chain seq x y z
N MET A 1 -11.70 -4.69 -48.95
CA MET A 1 -10.71 -4.72 -47.86
C MET A 1 -11.10 -3.63 -46.87
N ASN A 2 -11.80 -3.98 -45.78
CA ASN A 2 -12.17 -3.04 -44.73
C ASN A 2 -11.46 -3.45 -43.44
N ASN A 3 -10.47 -2.66 -43.05
CA ASN A 3 -9.61 -2.86 -41.90
C ASN A 3 -10.10 -1.92 -40.78
N ALA A 4 -11.12 -2.33 -40.04
CA ALA A 4 -11.65 -1.59 -38.89
C ALA A 4 -12.36 -2.59 -37.96
N SER A 5 -11.61 -3.34 -37.15
CA SER A 5 -12.24 -4.28 -36.20
C SER A 5 -11.40 -4.62 -34.95
N GLY A 6 -10.23 -4.00 -34.75
CA GLY A 6 -9.39 -4.26 -33.57
C GLY A 6 -9.63 -3.26 -32.43
N ASP A 7 -9.64 -1.97 -32.76
CA ASP A 7 -9.69 -0.91 -31.74
C ASP A 7 -11.08 -0.74 -31.11
N ASP A 8 -12.15 -1.04 -31.85
CA ASP A 8 -13.54 -0.92 -31.37
C ASP A 8 -13.90 -1.96 -30.31
N GLN A 9 -13.24 -3.12 -30.29
CA GLN A 9 -13.51 -4.16 -29.29
C GLN A 9 -12.84 -3.87 -27.95
N PHE A 10 -11.75 -3.09 -27.94
CA PHE A 10 -11.06 -2.71 -26.71
C PHE A 10 -11.59 -1.40 -26.12
N TYR A 11 -11.87 -0.39 -26.95
CA TYR A 11 -12.27 0.94 -26.49
C TYR A 11 -13.79 1.16 -26.46
N GLY A 12 -14.58 0.14 -26.80
CA GLY A 12 -16.03 0.22 -26.90
C GLY A 12 -16.49 0.95 -28.16
N HIS A 13 -17.76 0.77 -28.53
CA HIS A 13 -18.28 1.35 -29.76
C HIS A 13 -18.24 2.90 -29.71
N PRO A 14 -17.95 3.58 -30.83
CA PRO A 14 -17.83 5.05 -30.86
C PRO A 14 -19.02 5.80 -30.25
N ARG A 15 -20.22 5.24 -30.39
CA ARG A 15 -21.45 5.80 -29.79
C ARG A 15 -21.46 5.75 -28.26
N GLU A 16 -20.91 4.70 -27.66
CA GLU A 16 -20.82 4.54 -26.21
C GLU A 16 -19.77 5.49 -25.62
N ARG A 17 -18.64 5.67 -26.33
CA ARG A 17 -17.60 6.62 -25.95
C ARG A 17 -18.12 8.05 -25.89
N LEU A 18 -18.83 8.50 -26.92
CA LEU A 18 -19.42 9.84 -26.95
C LEU A 18 -20.44 10.05 -25.82
N LEU A 19 -21.21 9.02 -25.48
CA LEU A 19 -22.16 9.08 -24.36
C LEU A 19 -21.43 9.18 -23.02
N LEU A 20 -20.36 8.41 -22.82
CA LEU A 20 -19.55 8.47 -21.60
C LEU A 20 -18.81 9.80 -21.46
N GLU A 21 -18.21 10.30 -22.54
CA GLU A 21 -17.56 11.61 -22.58
C GLU A 21 -18.55 12.74 -22.26
N SER A 22 -19.75 12.70 -22.84
CA SER A 22 -20.82 13.65 -22.51
C SER A 22 -21.24 13.57 -21.04
N ARG A 23 -21.29 12.37 -20.44
CA ARG A 23 -21.61 12.19 -19.02
C ARG A 23 -20.51 12.72 -18.11
N VAL A 24 -19.23 12.53 -18.48
CA VAL A 24 -18.09 13.07 -17.74
C VAL A 24 -18.08 14.60 -17.79
N GLN A 25 -18.35 15.20 -18.95
CA GLN A 25 -18.44 16.65 -19.09
C GLN A 25 -19.58 17.27 -18.26
N GLN A 26 -20.69 16.55 -18.12
CA GLN A 26 -21.84 17.00 -17.33
C GLN A 26 -21.71 16.67 -15.83
N PHE A 27 -20.74 15.84 -15.43
CA PHE A 27 -20.60 15.41 -14.06
C PHE A 27 -19.96 16.51 -13.19
N ASN A 28 -20.77 17.08 -12.29
CA ASN A 28 -20.27 18.02 -11.29
C ASN A 28 -19.85 17.25 -10.03
N ALA A 29 -18.54 17.02 -9.89
CA ALA A 29 -17.97 16.33 -8.74
C ALA A 29 -18.33 17.02 -7.41
N SER A 30 -18.26 18.35 -7.36
CA SER A 30 -18.54 19.16 -6.17
C SER A 30 -19.99 18.96 -5.70
N GLU A 31 -20.93 18.97 -6.63
CA GLU A 31 -22.36 18.82 -6.34
C GLU A 31 -22.71 17.38 -5.92
N TRP A 32 -22.14 16.38 -6.60
CA TRP A 32 -22.32 14.97 -6.26
C TRP A 32 -21.81 14.67 -4.84
N ILE A 33 -20.63 15.21 -4.50
CA ILE A 33 -20.01 15.09 -3.18
C ILE A 33 -20.90 15.74 -2.10
N ASN A 34 -21.43 16.94 -2.35
CA ASN A 34 -22.34 17.62 -1.42
C ASN A 34 -23.66 16.87 -1.22
N ARG A 35 -24.21 16.28 -2.29
CA ARG A 35 -25.46 15.50 -2.23
C ARG A 35 -25.31 14.15 -1.54
N HIS A 36 -24.13 13.55 -1.53
CA HIS A 36 -23.92 12.19 -1.01
C HIS A 36 -23.12 12.14 0.29
N GLY A 37 -22.75 13.30 0.85
CA GLY A 37 -22.11 13.37 2.17
C GLY A 37 -20.76 12.64 2.22
N THR A 38 -20.09 12.47 1.09
CA THR A 38 -18.85 11.68 0.98
C THR A 38 -17.59 12.45 1.38
N TRP A 39 -17.72 13.67 1.94
CA TRP A 39 -16.63 14.31 2.69
C TRP A 39 -16.26 13.43 3.89
N GLY A 40 -15.28 12.55 3.72
CA GLY A 40 -14.77 11.70 4.80
C GLY A 40 -14.34 10.29 4.41
N VAL A 41 -14.68 9.80 3.21
CA VAL A 41 -14.14 8.52 2.73
C VAL A 41 -12.84 8.77 1.98
N GLY A 42 -11.72 8.76 2.70
CA GLY A 42 -10.37 8.65 2.10
C GLY A 42 -9.60 9.96 1.84
N VAL A 43 -10.16 11.14 2.13
CA VAL A 43 -9.41 12.40 2.09
C VAL A 43 -9.23 12.91 3.52
N PRO A 44 -7.98 13.07 4.04
CA PRO A 44 -7.76 13.69 5.33
C PRO A 44 -8.19 15.16 5.26
N THR A 45 -9.31 15.50 5.87
CA THR A 45 -9.71 16.90 6.03
C THR A 45 -8.72 17.57 6.98
N ARG A 46 -7.92 18.53 6.47
CA ARG A 46 -7.14 19.42 7.35
C ARG A 46 -8.12 20.24 8.16
N ARG A 47 -8.31 19.88 9.43
CA ARG A 47 -8.96 20.76 10.40
C ARG A 47 -8.10 22.01 10.54
N PRO A 48 -8.68 23.23 10.42
CA PRO A 48 -7.94 24.44 10.73
C PRO A 48 -7.48 24.36 12.20
N LEU A 49 -6.20 24.67 12.41
CA LEU A 49 -5.50 24.67 13.70
C LEU A 49 -6.16 25.66 14.66
N CYS A 50 -7.21 25.22 15.35
CA CYS A 50 -7.68 25.90 16.53
C CYS A 50 -6.76 25.46 17.68
N ALA A 51 -5.85 26.37 18.07
CA ALA A 51 -5.03 26.35 19.28
C ALA A 51 -4.71 24.95 19.84
N MET A 52 -3.69 24.29 19.29
CA MET A 52 -3.09 23.12 19.94
C MET A 52 -2.39 23.60 21.22
N GLU A 53 -3.10 23.51 22.35
CA GLU A 53 -2.46 23.25 23.65
C GLU A 53 -1.50 22.07 23.44
N THR A 54 -0.19 22.35 23.42
CA THR A 54 0.94 21.42 23.39
C THR A 54 0.57 19.96 23.08
N ALA A 55 0.15 19.69 21.84
CA ALA A 55 -0.13 18.33 21.43
C ALA A 55 1.19 17.56 21.53
N LYS A 56 1.27 16.64 22.50
CA LYS A 56 2.47 15.83 22.74
C LYS A 56 2.69 14.94 21.52
N PHE A 57 3.52 15.41 20.59
CA PHE A 57 3.92 14.63 19.42
C PHE A 57 4.60 13.35 19.86
N HIS A 58 4.19 12.24 19.26
CA HIS A 58 4.69 10.92 19.63
C HIS A 58 5.48 10.30 18.46
N ASN A 59 6.73 9.92 18.70
CA ASN A 59 7.55 9.17 17.76
C ASN A 59 8.21 7.97 18.48
N PRO A 60 7.74 6.73 18.24
CA PRO A 60 8.33 5.54 18.87
C PRO A 60 9.75 5.21 18.38
N TYR A 61 10.20 5.88 17.31
CA TYR A 61 11.53 5.73 16.71
C TYR A 61 12.44 6.93 16.96
N ALA A 62 12.13 7.74 17.98
CA ALA A 62 13.00 8.84 18.38
C ALA A 62 14.41 8.32 18.71
N GLY A 63 15.44 8.92 18.13
CA GLY A 63 16.84 8.52 18.28
C GLY A 63 17.29 7.36 17.37
N VAL A 64 16.39 6.77 16.58
CA VAL A 64 16.73 5.69 15.63
C VAL A 64 17.22 6.30 14.31
N ALA A 65 18.47 6.03 13.94
CA ALA A 65 19.11 6.64 12.78
C ALA A 65 18.36 6.40 11.45
N TYR A 66 17.75 5.23 11.26
CA TYR A 66 17.01 4.89 10.05
C TYR A 66 15.54 5.35 10.04
N ALA A 67 15.11 6.14 11.03
CA ALA A 67 13.76 6.66 11.14
C ALA A 67 13.72 8.19 11.12
N TRP A 68 12.58 8.73 10.70
CA TRP A 68 12.31 10.17 10.73
C TRP A 68 12.25 10.68 12.17
N GLN A 69 12.92 11.80 12.45
CA GLN A 69 12.97 12.45 13.75
C GLN A 69 12.03 13.66 13.80
N LEU A 70 11.43 13.93 14.97
CA LEU A 70 10.57 15.10 15.15
C LEU A 70 11.34 16.44 15.07
N THR A 71 12.67 16.37 15.20
CA THR A 71 13.58 17.51 15.15
C THR A 71 14.04 17.86 13.73
N GLU A 72 13.74 17.01 12.73
CA GLU A 72 14.12 17.25 11.33
C GLU A 72 12.87 17.40 10.44
N THR A 73 13.00 18.19 9.39
CA THR A 73 11.97 18.29 8.35
C THR A 73 11.94 17.04 7.48
N LEU A 74 10.83 16.80 6.79
CA LEU A 74 10.72 15.68 5.85
C LEU A 74 11.77 15.76 4.72
N SER A 75 12.12 16.98 4.29
CA SER A 75 13.13 17.17 3.25
C SER A 75 14.53 16.79 3.73
N GLU A 76 14.90 17.20 4.94
CA GLU A 76 16.18 16.83 5.57
C GLU A 76 16.27 15.31 5.74
N PHE A 77 15.18 14.68 6.21
CA PHE A 77 15.08 13.24 6.32
C PHE A 77 15.30 12.52 4.98
N LEU A 78 14.60 12.94 3.92
CA LEU A 78 14.73 12.32 2.60
C LEU A 78 16.09 12.59 1.95
N SER A 79 16.75 13.71 2.30
CA SER A 79 18.13 13.97 1.86
C SER A 79 19.14 13.06 2.57
N ARG A 80 18.87 12.71 3.83
CA ARG A 80 19.69 11.85 4.68
C ARG A 80 19.50 10.36 4.38
N LEU A 81 18.26 9.95 4.11
CA LEU A 81 17.88 8.58 3.74
C LEU A 81 17.00 8.57 2.48
N PRO A 82 17.58 8.80 1.30
CA PRO A 82 16.83 8.73 0.05
C PRO A 82 16.43 7.27 -0.20
N PRO A 83 15.13 6.95 -0.34
CA PRO A 83 14.70 5.56 -0.52
C PRO A 83 15.26 4.89 -1.78
N ALA A 84 15.66 5.68 -2.78
CA ALA A 84 16.21 5.17 -4.04
C ALA A 84 17.69 4.77 -3.98
N THR A 85 18.46 5.34 -3.04
CA THR A 85 19.93 5.17 -2.98
C THR A 85 20.42 4.63 -1.64
N THR A 86 19.52 4.54 -0.64
CA THR A 86 19.86 3.95 0.65
C THR A 86 19.82 2.44 0.51
N ASP A 87 20.99 1.80 0.53
CA ASP A 87 21.10 0.35 0.50
C ASP A 87 20.61 -0.26 1.82
N GLN A 88 19.97 -1.43 1.71
CA GLN A 88 19.57 -2.20 2.87
C GLN A 88 20.80 -2.83 3.52
N SER A 89 21.03 -2.52 4.80
CA SER A 89 22.15 -3.05 5.58
C SER A 89 21.70 -3.49 6.98
N GLY A 90 22.60 -4.09 7.77
CA GLY A 90 22.30 -4.41 9.17
C GLY A 90 21.98 -3.18 10.03
N ASP A 91 22.59 -2.05 9.69
CA ASP A 91 22.39 -0.77 10.39
C ASP A 91 21.16 -0.01 9.89
N VAL A 92 20.75 -0.24 8.64
CA VAL A 92 19.57 0.37 8.00
C VAL A 92 18.71 -0.73 7.36
N PRO A 93 17.97 -1.51 8.18
CA PRO A 93 17.16 -2.61 7.66
C PRO A 93 15.90 -2.11 6.94
N TRP A 94 15.38 -0.94 7.34
CA TRP A 94 14.16 -0.30 6.86
C TRP A 94 14.20 1.20 7.10
N ILE A 95 13.49 1.97 6.28
CA ILE A 95 13.26 3.41 6.48
C ILE A 95 11.87 3.59 7.10
N PHE A 96 11.78 4.24 8.26
CA PHE A 96 10.51 4.45 8.97
C PHE A 96 10.10 5.92 9.05
N ILE A 97 8.81 6.19 8.83
CA ILE A 97 8.17 7.49 9.11
C ILE A 97 6.93 7.20 9.95
N CYS A 98 6.85 7.80 11.14
CA CYS A 98 5.67 7.71 11.99
C CYS A 98 4.72 8.90 11.78
N ASN A 99 3.42 8.67 11.94
CA ASN A 99 2.46 9.75 12.10
C ASN A 99 2.52 10.29 13.54
N PRO A 100 2.94 11.56 13.77
CA PRO A 100 3.20 12.08 15.11
C PRO A 100 1.93 12.38 15.92
N PHE A 101 0.76 12.32 15.30
CA PHE A 101 -0.53 12.62 15.91
C PHE A 101 -1.25 11.40 16.49
N VAL A 102 -0.71 10.19 16.28
CA VAL A 102 -1.30 8.95 16.80
C VAL A 102 -0.60 8.61 18.10
N ALA A 103 -1.33 8.71 19.22
CA ALA A 103 -0.86 8.20 20.50
C ALA A 103 -0.63 6.69 20.39
N ARG A 104 0.58 6.24 20.72
CA ARG A 104 0.91 4.81 20.83
C ARG A 104 1.35 4.54 22.26
N GLU A 105 1.11 3.32 22.73
CA GLU A 105 1.61 2.89 24.02
C GLU A 105 3.13 2.75 23.97
N ASP A 106 3.79 3.11 25.07
CA ASP A 106 5.23 2.99 25.19
C ASP A 106 5.65 1.51 25.09
N LYS A 107 6.74 1.29 24.35
CA LYS A 107 7.30 -0.02 23.93
C LYS A 107 7.70 -0.95 25.09
N THR A 108 7.56 -0.50 26.34
CA THR A 108 7.99 -1.21 27.56
C THR A 108 7.03 -2.32 27.99
N THR A 109 5.84 -2.44 27.41
CA THR A 109 4.79 -3.33 27.93
C THR A 109 4.40 -4.49 26.99
N VAL A 110 4.89 -4.52 25.75
CA VAL A 110 4.50 -5.55 24.77
C VAL A 110 5.59 -6.60 24.66
N VAL A 111 5.43 -7.67 25.41
CA VAL A 111 6.29 -8.86 25.46
C VAL A 111 5.92 -9.81 24.31
N ASP A 112 5.98 -9.35 23.06
CA ASP A 112 5.81 -10.23 21.90
C ASP A 112 6.98 -10.04 20.93
N ALA A 113 8.04 -10.80 21.17
CA ALA A 113 9.32 -10.77 20.47
C ALA A 113 9.25 -11.36 19.04
N TYR A 114 8.17 -11.12 18.30
CA TYR A 114 8.01 -11.59 16.92
C TYR A 114 8.03 -10.39 15.97
N MET A 115 9.24 -10.10 15.48
CA MET A 115 9.61 -9.18 14.39
C MET A 115 9.75 -7.69 14.79
N ARG A 116 10.99 -7.31 15.13
CA ARG A 116 11.46 -5.91 15.20
C ARG A 116 11.14 -5.21 13.87
N GLY A 117 10.13 -4.34 13.86
CA GLY A 117 9.70 -3.56 12.69
C GLY A 117 8.28 -3.84 12.18
N ASN A 118 7.58 -4.83 12.73
CA ASN A 118 6.19 -5.17 12.37
C ASN A 118 5.17 -4.89 13.50
N GLU A 119 5.65 -4.43 14.66
CA GLU A 119 4.83 -4.18 15.87
C GLU A 119 4.10 -2.82 15.81
N ASP A 120 4.32 -2.05 14.75
CA ASP A 120 4.00 -0.62 14.68
C ASP A 120 2.84 -0.27 13.74
N GLU A 121 2.16 -1.28 13.19
CA GLU A 121 0.93 -1.10 12.43
C GLU A 121 -0.29 -1.11 13.36
N ALA A 122 -0.71 0.11 13.69
CA ALA A 122 -1.77 0.50 14.62
C ALA A 122 -1.53 0.07 16.08
N PRO A 123 -2.01 0.86 17.07
CA PRO A 123 -1.95 0.46 18.47
C PRO A 123 -2.52 -0.96 18.63
N PRO A 124 -1.81 -1.90 19.30
CA PRO A 124 -2.33 -3.23 19.51
C PRO A 124 -3.67 -3.14 20.27
N GLU A 125 -4.72 -3.75 19.71
CA GLU A 125 -6.02 -3.81 20.39
C GLU A 125 -5.89 -4.70 21.64
N ALA A 126 -6.40 -4.26 22.79
CA ALA A 126 -6.34 -5.04 24.02
C ALA A 126 -6.96 -6.45 23.82
N GLY A 127 -6.23 -7.49 24.21
CA GLY A 127 -6.63 -8.88 24.02
C GLY A 127 -6.32 -9.46 22.63
N ARG A 128 -5.42 -8.84 21.86
CA ARG A 128 -4.89 -9.39 20.61
C ARG A 128 -4.22 -10.75 20.85
N GLN A 129 -4.58 -11.74 20.05
CA GLN A 129 -4.02 -13.10 20.11
C GLN A 129 -3.24 -13.39 18.82
N LEU A 130 -2.14 -12.67 18.61
CA LEU A 130 -1.39 -12.75 17.35
C LEU A 130 -0.80 -14.14 17.11
N SER A 131 -0.21 -14.75 18.13
CA SER A 131 0.40 -16.09 18.05
C SER A 131 -0.63 -17.16 17.61
N PHE A 132 -1.81 -17.14 18.21
CA PHE A 132 -2.92 -18.03 17.85
C PHE A 132 -3.36 -17.87 16.39
N VAL A 133 -3.49 -16.63 15.91
CA VAL A 133 -3.84 -16.35 14.52
C VAL A 133 -2.76 -16.86 13.56
N ILE A 134 -1.48 -16.65 13.89
CA ILE A 134 -0.34 -17.12 13.08
C ILE A 134 -0.34 -18.65 12.99
N GLU A 135 -0.49 -19.33 14.12
CA GLU A 135 -0.47 -20.78 14.20
C GLU A 135 -1.65 -21.39 13.42
N GLY A 136 -2.88 -20.95 13.70
CA GLY A 136 -4.05 -21.44 12.98
C GLY A 136 -4.05 -21.12 11.49
N ALA A 137 -3.51 -19.97 11.08
CA ALA A 137 -3.34 -19.65 9.66
C ALA A 137 -2.31 -20.57 8.99
N LYS A 138 -1.20 -20.88 9.67
CA LYS A 138 -0.19 -21.85 9.17
C LYS A 138 -0.80 -23.24 8.98
N GLU A 139 -1.57 -23.71 9.95
CA GLU A 139 -2.27 -25.00 9.85
C GLU A 139 -3.22 -25.03 8.65
N ARG A 140 -4.06 -23.99 8.49
CA ARG A 140 -5.01 -23.92 7.37
C ARG A 140 -4.32 -23.92 6.01
N LEU A 141 -3.21 -23.20 5.89
CA LEU A 141 -2.39 -23.18 4.66
C LEU A 141 -1.68 -24.51 4.41
N THR A 142 -1.25 -25.20 5.46
CA THR A 142 -0.67 -26.54 5.35
C THR A 142 -1.69 -27.52 4.77
N LEU A 143 -2.92 -27.54 5.30
CA LEU A 143 -4.01 -28.37 4.76
C LEU A 143 -4.31 -28.06 3.28
N LEU A 144 -4.34 -26.78 2.90
CA LEU A 144 -4.51 -26.37 1.51
C LEU A 144 -3.37 -26.87 0.62
N SER A 145 -2.12 -26.79 1.11
CA SER A 145 -0.95 -27.25 0.37
C SER A 145 -0.98 -28.77 0.14
N GLU A 146 -1.38 -29.55 1.14
CA GLU A 146 -1.54 -30.99 1.02
C GLU A 146 -2.63 -31.36 0.02
N LEU A 147 -3.79 -30.70 0.11
CA LEU A 147 -4.87 -30.88 -0.87
C LEU A 147 -4.38 -30.56 -2.28
N MET A 148 -3.65 -29.45 -2.45
CA MET A 148 -3.08 -29.07 -3.75
C MET A 148 -2.20 -30.16 -4.34
N GLN A 149 -1.40 -30.84 -3.53
CA GLN A 149 -0.57 -31.96 -3.99
C GLN A 149 -1.43 -33.18 -4.35
N ARG A 150 -2.36 -33.59 -3.49
CA ARG A 150 -3.23 -34.76 -3.71
C ARG A 150 -4.11 -34.60 -4.95
N VAL A 151 -4.67 -33.42 -5.18
CA VAL A 151 -5.55 -33.16 -6.32
C VAL A 151 -4.76 -33.17 -7.63
N LYS A 152 -3.51 -32.69 -7.63
CA LYS A 152 -2.62 -32.76 -8.80
C LYS A 152 -2.22 -34.19 -9.17
N THR A 153 -2.07 -35.08 -8.20
CA THR A 153 -1.72 -36.50 -8.44
C THR A 153 -2.94 -37.41 -8.65
N SER A 154 -4.16 -36.89 -8.49
CA SER A 154 -5.40 -37.69 -8.52
C SER A 154 -5.86 -38.19 -9.90
N GLY A 155 -5.18 -37.83 -10.99
CA GLY A 155 -5.56 -38.22 -12.36
C GLY A 155 -6.88 -37.61 -12.87
N LYS A 156 -7.46 -36.65 -12.14
CA LYS A 156 -8.70 -35.95 -12.52
C LYS A 156 -8.47 -34.93 -13.64
N THR A 157 -9.55 -34.51 -14.29
CA THR A 157 -9.49 -33.52 -15.38
C THR A 157 -9.01 -32.16 -14.87
N GLY A 158 -8.26 -31.42 -15.70
CA GLY A 158 -7.71 -30.11 -15.32
C GLY A 158 -8.76 -29.09 -14.90
N ALA A 159 -9.94 -29.12 -15.53
CA ALA A 159 -11.06 -28.25 -15.16
C ALA A 159 -11.61 -28.56 -13.76
N PHE A 160 -11.72 -29.84 -13.40
CA PHE A 160 -12.10 -30.26 -12.05
C PHE A 160 -11.07 -29.77 -11.03
N ILE A 161 -9.78 -29.99 -11.30
CA ILE A 161 -8.67 -29.55 -10.45
C ILE A 161 -8.71 -28.04 -10.24
N ALA A 162 -8.83 -27.25 -11.30
CA ALA A 162 -8.84 -25.80 -11.21
C ALA A 162 -10.02 -25.27 -10.37
N ARG A 163 -11.22 -25.86 -10.54
CA ARG A 163 -12.42 -25.50 -9.78
C ARG A 163 -12.23 -25.81 -8.29
N GLU A 164 -11.81 -27.02 -7.97
CA GLU A 164 -11.59 -27.47 -6.59
C GLU A 164 -10.57 -26.58 -5.87
N LEU A 165 -9.43 -26.32 -6.51
CA LEU A 165 -8.38 -25.47 -5.95
C LEU A 165 -8.84 -24.03 -5.76
N SER A 166 -9.62 -23.49 -6.70
CA SER A 166 -10.13 -22.12 -6.59
C SER A 166 -11.15 -21.98 -5.48
N GLN A 167 -11.94 -23.02 -5.22
CA GLN A 167 -12.88 -23.06 -4.09
C GLN A 167 -12.13 -23.12 -2.76
N GLU A 168 -11.20 -24.06 -2.62
CA GLU A 168 -10.47 -24.25 -1.37
C GLU A 168 -9.51 -23.10 -1.03
N ARG A 169 -8.95 -22.42 -2.03
CA ARG A 169 -8.22 -21.16 -1.82
C ARG A 169 -9.10 -20.08 -1.22
N ARG A 170 -10.34 -19.92 -1.71
CA ARG A 170 -11.29 -18.93 -1.19
C ARG A 170 -11.74 -19.29 0.22
N HIS A 171 -12.01 -20.56 0.49
CA HIS A 171 -12.33 -21.03 1.84
C HIS A 171 -11.18 -20.76 2.81
N ALA A 172 -9.95 -21.17 2.48
CA ALA A 172 -8.78 -20.92 3.31
C ALA A 172 -8.57 -19.43 3.59
N ALA A 173 -8.73 -18.56 2.59
CA ALA A 173 -8.64 -17.11 2.79
C ALA A 173 -9.73 -16.59 3.74
N SER A 174 -10.96 -17.08 3.60
CA SER A 174 -12.07 -16.72 4.50
C SER A 174 -11.82 -17.20 5.93
N ASP A 175 -11.33 -18.42 6.10
CA ASP A 175 -11.03 -19.01 7.42
C ASP A 175 -9.94 -18.22 8.14
N ILE A 176 -8.86 -17.87 7.43
CA ILE A 176 -7.77 -17.04 7.97
C ILE A 176 -8.29 -15.65 8.34
N LEU A 177 -9.17 -15.05 7.54
CA LEU A 177 -9.74 -13.74 7.83
C LEU A 177 -10.67 -13.79 9.06
N HIS A 178 -11.50 -14.82 9.19
CA HIS A 178 -12.34 -15.02 10.37
C HIS A 178 -11.51 -15.26 11.63
N LEU A 179 -10.43 -16.05 11.51
CA LEU A 179 -9.48 -16.29 12.59
C LEU A 179 -8.81 -14.98 13.03
N ALA A 180 -8.35 -14.17 12.08
CA ALA A 180 -7.77 -12.86 12.35
C ALA A 180 -8.77 -11.94 13.05
N HIS A 181 -10.03 -11.92 12.61
CA HIS A 181 -11.09 -11.15 13.26
C HIS A 181 -11.36 -11.64 14.70
N ALA A 182 -11.45 -12.95 14.92
CA ALA A 182 -11.66 -13.54 16.24
C ALA A 182 -10.49 -13.25 17.19
N GLY A 183 -9.25 -13.31 16.68
CA GLY A 183 -8.02 -12.98 17.42
C GLY A 183 -7.72 -11.48 17.54
N ARG A 184 -8.63 -10.60 17.08
CA ARG A 184 -8.48 -9.14 17.07
C ARG A 184 -7.21 -8.65 16.34
N VAL A 185 -6.82 -9.35 15.28
CA VAL A 185 -5.74 -8.95 14.37
C VAL A 185 -6.36 -8.35 13.12
N ARG A 186 -6.56 -7.03 13.11
CA ARG A 186 -7.27 -6.31 12.04
C ARG A 186 -6.40 -5.33 11.26
N THR A 187 -5.11 -5.30 11.58
CA THR A 187 -4.15 -4.39 10.95
C THR A 187 -3.45 -5.09 9.80
N GLY A 188 -3.01 -4.32 8.82
CA GLY A 188 -2.31 -4.85 7.66
C GLY A 188 -1.68 -3.76 6.82
N LYS A 189 -0.66 -4.17 6.06
CA LYS A 189 0.16 -3.31 5.23
C LYS A 189 -0.33 -3.28 3.79
N ALA A 190 -0.43 -2.10 3.21
CA ALA A 190 -0.50 -1.97 1.76
C ALA A 190 0.91 -2.11 1.17
N SER A 191 1.11 -3.10 0.30
CA SER A 191 2.39 -3.32 -0.38
C SER A 191 2.28 -2.86 -1.84
N SER A 192 3.09 -1.89 -2.23
CA SER A 192 3.31 -1.50 -3.63
C SER A 192 4.76 -1.77 -4.01
N MET A 193 4.99 -2.52 -5.09
CA MET A 193 6.33 -2.63 -5.68
C MET A 193 6.57 -1.41 -6.57
N ALA A 194 7.51 -0.55 -6.20
CA ALA A 194 8.00 0.51 -7.07
C ALA A 194 9.10 -0.06 -7.98
N THR A 195 8.87 -0.07 -9.29
CA THR A 195 9.91 -0.35 -10.27
C THR A 195 10.75 0.90 -10.44
N ALA A 196 12.05 0.82 -10.18
CA ALA A 196 13.00 1.88 -10.45
C ALA A 196 13.12 2.08 -11.98
N LEU A 197 12.25 2.91 -12.55
CA LEU A 197 12.43 3.41 -13.91
C LEU A 197 13.48 4.52 -13.83
N PHE A 198 14.72 4.18 -14.18
CA PHE A 198 15.76 5.15 -14.48
C PHE A 198 15.25 6.10 -15.56
N TRP A 199 14.89 7.32 -15.16
CA TRP A 199 14.72 8.42 -16.10
C TRP A 199 16.10 8.79 -16.62
N ASN A 200 16.47 8.18 -17.74
CA ASN A 200 17.66 8.54 -18.50
C ASN A 200 17.36 9.88 -19.20
N THR A 201 17.76 11.00 -18.59
CA THR A 201 17.76 12.30 -19.26
C THR A 201 18.87 12.33 -20.30
N ALA A 202 18.63 11.71 -21.45
CA ALA A 202 19.37 11.98 -22.68
C ALA A 202 18.51 12.90 -23.53
N ASN A 203 18.79 14.21 -23.44
CA ASN A 203 18.57 15.18 -24.53
C ASN A 203 19.41 16.42 -24.24
N LEU A 204 20.70 16.32 -24.56
CA LEU A 204 21.45 17.45 -25.10
C LEU A 204 20.97 17.67 -26.54
N PRO A 205 20.79 18.92 -26.97
CA PRO A 205 21.19 19.29 -28.30
C PRO A 205 22.31 20.33 -28.26
N ASN A 206 23.39 19.95 -28.95
CA ASN A 206 24.34 20.75 -29.71
C ASN A 206 24.35 22.27 -29.52
N SER A 207 25.53 22.72 -29.10
CA SER A 207 26.30 23.79 -29.73
C SER A 207 25.81 24.25 -31.11
N ASP A 208 25.51 25.54 -31.23
CA ASP A 208 25.85 26.32 -32.42
C ASP A 208 26.48 27.65 -32.00
N ALA A 209 27.65 27.90 -32.58
CA ALA A 209 28.42 29.11 -32.49
C ALA A 209 28.07 30.06 -33.64
N SER A 210 27.85 31.33 -33.33
CA SER A 210 28.13 32.50 -34.18
C SER A 210 28.02 33.73 -33.26
N SER A 211 29.13 34.42 -32.94
CA SER A 211 29.71 35.57 -33.68
C SER A 211 28.69 36.72 -33.80
N CYS A 212 28.94 38.00 -33.52
CA CYS A 212 30.09 38.90 -33.40
C CYS A 212 29.61 40.12 -32.57
N PHE A 213 30.44 40.74 -31.72
CA PHE A 213 31.00 42.10 -31.86
C PHE A 213 30.02 43.30 -31.80
N ASP A 214 30.51 44.38 -31.16
CA ASP A 214 29.92 45.71 -30.84
C ASP A 214 29.12 45.76 -29.51
N GLN A 215 29.47 46.53 -28.47
CA GLN A 215 30.30 47.74 -28.30
C GLN A 215 31.09 47.69 -26.99
#